data_AF-A0ABD1CUG8-F1
#
_entry.id   AF-A0ABD1CUG8-F1
#
_cell.length_a   1.000
_cell.length_b   1.000
_cell.length_c   1.000
_cell.angle_alpha   90.00
_cell.angle_beta   90.00
_cell.angle_gamma   90.00
#
_symmetry.space_group_name_H-M   'P 1'
#
loop_
_entity.id
_entity.type
_entity.pdbx_description
1 polymer ?
#
loop_
_entity_poly.entity_id
_entity_poly.type
_entity_poly.pdbx_seq_one_letter_code
_entity_poly.pdbx_strand_id
1 'polypeptide(L)'
;MAEAVQGMTGKLECNITSQIDGDRATLVIWYKGGLSIPLYTYDARDPQREGSHRTSNTSFDGRANFHPRRTPAYLEIRQTKSSDSGVYRCRVDFHKSPTRNTRVQLSVIIPPEKLQIVDATGHSIPHYILG
;
A
#
# COMPACT_ATOMS: atom_id res chain seq x y z
N MET A 1 -7.91 6.19 2.81
CA MET A 1 -7.42 5.26 3.85
C MET A 1 -7.44 3.87 3.24
N ALA A 2 -6.51 2.99 3.63
CA ALA A 2 -6.43 1.61 3.15
C ALA A 2 -6.29 0.67 4.34
N GLU A 3 -6.88 -0.53 4.22
CA GLU A 3 -6.87 -1.54 5.27
C GLU A 3 -6.37 -2.87 4.69
N ALA A 4 -5.67 -3.63 5.51
CA ALA A 4 -5.24 -4.99 5.19
C ALA A 4 -5.22 -5.83 6.46
N VAL A 5 -5.55 -7.11 6.38
CA VAL A 5 -5.34 -8.03 7.49
C VAL A 5 -3.89 -8.53 7.47
N GLN A 6 -3.28 -8.77 8.62
CA GLN A 6 -1.93 -9.32 8.71
C GLN A 6 -1.81 -10.63 7.90
N GLY A 7 -0.74 -10.76 7.13
CA GLY A 7 -0.48 -11.88 6.24
C GLY A 7 -1.17 -11.77 4.87
N MET A 8 -2.13 -10.86 4.69
CA MET A 8 -2.83 -10.65 3.43
C MET A 8 -2.15 -9.58 2.57
N THR A 9 -2.85 -9.10 1.53
CA THR A 9 -2.37 -8.07 0.61
C THR A 9 -3.01 -6.73 0.93
N GLY A 10 -2.20 -5.71 1.17
CA GLY A 10 -2.63 -4.32 1.22
C GLY A 10 -2.51 -3.64 -0.15
N LYS A 11 -3.46 -2.76 -0.48
CA LYS A 11 -3.45 -1.96 -1.71
C LYS A 11 -3.52 -0.48 -1.37
N LEU A 12 -2.53 0.28 -1.81
CA LEU A 12 -2.42 1.70 -1.55
C LEU A 12 -2.61 2.45 -2.85
N GLU A 13 -3.77 3.08 -3.00
CA GLU A 13 -4.13 3.80 -4.22
C GLU A 13 -3.24 5.03 -4.44
N CYS A 14 -2.92 5.28 -5.70
CA CYS A 14 -2.28 6.49 -6.14
C CYS A 14 -2.85 6.90 -7.49
N ASN A 15 -3.43 8.09 -7.53
CA ASN A 15 -3.88 8.65 -8.79
C ASN A 15 -2.64 9.00 -9.64
N ILE A 16 -2.56 8.46 -10.84
CA ILE A 16 -1.52 8.78 -11.85
C ILE A 16 -2.10 9.42 -13.13
N THR A 17 -3.40 9.77 -13.12
CA THR A 17 -4.07 10.40 -14.25
C THR A 17 -3.82 11.91 -14.22
N SER A 18 -3.38 12.46 -15.37
CA SER A 18 -3.20 13.89 -15.59
C SER A 18 -4.52 14.57 -15.97
N GLN A 19 -4.65 15.87 -15.69
CA GLN A 19 -5.77 16.68 -16.17
C GLN A 19 -5.51 17.26 -17.58
N ILE A 20 -4.28 17.14 -18.09
CA ILE A 20 -3.89 17.61 -19.41
C ILE A 20 -3.96 16.44 -20.39
N ASP A 21 -4.69 16.61 -21.50
CA ASP A 21 -4.79 15.59 -22.54
C ASP A 21 -3.42 15.27 -23.16
N GLY A 22 -3.15 13.97 -23.30
CA GLY A 22 -1.88 13.45 -23.82
C GLY A 22 -0.68 13.60 -22.87
N ASP A 23 -0.88 14.08 -21.65
CA ASP A 23 0.15 14.04 -20.60
C ASP A 23 0.18 12.67 -19.92
N ARG A 24 1.35 12.28 -19.42
CA ARG A 24 1.61 10.96 -18.86
C ARG A 24 2.44 11.04 -17.60
N ALA A 25 2.18 10.14 -16.66
CA ALA A 25 3.08 9.91 -15.54
C ALA A 25 4.40 9.31 -16.06
N THR A 26 5.53 9.91 -15.66
CA THR A 26 6.86 9.48 -16.08
C THR A 26 7.63 8.82 -14.95
N LEU A 27 7.36 9.18 -13.70
CA LEU A 27 8.01 8.62 -12.52
C LEU A 27 7.02 8.55 -11.36
N VAL A 28 6.95 7.39 -10.71
CA VAL A 28 6.15 7.19 -9.49
C VAL A 28 7.07 6.72 -8.38
N ILE A 29 7.09 7.45 -7.27
CA ILE A 29 7.93 7.16 -6.11
C ILE A 29 7.07 7.04 -4.86
N TRP A 30 7.26 5.95 -4.14
CA TRP A 30 6.59 5.71 -2.87
C TRP A 30 7.54 5.92 -1.69
N TYR A 31 7.05 6.60 -0.66
CA TYR A 31 7.74 6.80 0.62
C TYR A 31 6.87 6.28 1.75
N LYS A 32 7.48 5.68 2.78
CA LYS A 32 6.79 5.28 4.01
C LYS A 32 7.17 6.25 5.13
N GLY A 33 6.18 6.79 5.83
CA GLY A 33 6.35 7.74 6.91
C GLY A 33 7.06 9.02 6.49
N GLY A 34 7.80 9.62 7.44
CA GLY A 34 8.66 10.79 7.20
C GLY A 34 10.03 10.45 6.62
N LEU A 35 10.24 9.22 6.10
CA LEU A 35 11.53 8.81 5.56
C LEU A 35 11.85 9.58 4.26
N SER A 36 13.10 10.02 4.14
CA SER A 36 13.64 10.67 2.93
C SER A 36 14.01 9.67 1.83
N ILE A 37 14.23 8.41 2.20
CA ILE A 37 14.62 7.33 1.29
C ILE A 37 13.34 6.69 0.70
N PRO A 38 13.25 6.53 -0.63
CA PRO A 38 12.09 5.90 -1.26
C PRO A 38 11.99 4.42 -0.87
N LEU A 39 10.77 3.93 -0.70
CA LEU A 39 10.50 2.51 -0.49
C LEU A 39 10.47 1.75 -1.83
N TYR A 40 9.87 2.37 -2.86
CA TYR A 40 9.64 1.78 -4.18
C TYR A 40 9.65 2.89 -5.24
N THR A 41 10.23 2.60 -6.41
CA THR A 41 10.27 3.49 -7.57
C THR A 41 9.79 2.74 -8.80
N TYR A 42 8.92 3.38 -9.58
CA TYR A 42 8.51 2.95 -10.91
C TYR A 42 8.84 4.05 -11.92
N ASP A 43 9.73 3.74 -12.87
CA ASP A 43 10.29 4.67 -13.85
C ASP A 43 9.80 4.33 -15.26
N ALA A 44 8.96 5.21 -15.80
CA ALA A 44 8.36 5.10 -17.13
C ALA A 44 8.74 6.32 -18.02
N ARG A 45 9.89 6.93 -17.76
CA ARG A 45 10.38 8.08 -18.54
C ARG A 45 10.58 7.70 -20.01
N ASP A 46 11.11 6.51 -20.27
CA ASP A 46 11.21 5.94 -21.61
C ASP A 46 9.84 5.38 -22.06
N PRO A 47 9.18 5.98 -23.07
CA PRO A 47 7.91 5.48 -23.59
C PRO A 47 8.01 4.14 -24.33
N GLN A 48 9.21 3.76 -24.81
CA GLN A 48 9.41 2.58 -25.64
C GLN A 48 9.68 1.32 -24.82
N ARG A 49 9.88 1.47 -23.51
CA ARG A 49 10.18 0.36 -22.60
C ARG A 49 9.05 0.21 -21.59
N GLU A 50 8.80 -1.03 -21.17
CA GLU A 50 8.03 -1.24 -19.96
C GLU A 50 8.76 -0.58 -18.79
N GLY A 51 8.00 0.16 -17.97
CA GLY A 51 8.59 0.92 -16.87
C GLY A 51 9.40 0.03 -15.93
N SER A 52 10.61 0.47 -15.61
CA SER A 52 11.51 -0.25 -14.70
C SER A 52 11.08 -0.01 -13.26
N HIS A 53 11.23 -1.01 -12.39
CA HIS A 53 10.93 -0.87 -10.97
C HIS A 53 12.14 -1.17 -10.10
N ARG A 54 12.25 -0.46 -8.99
CA ARG A 54 13.29 -0.69 -7.98
C ARG A 54 12.75 -0.52 -6.57
N THR A 55 12.96 -1.54 -5.75
CA THR A 55 12.76 -1.46 -4.29
C THR A 55 14.05 -0.96 -3.66
N SER A 56 13.99 0.05 -2.79
CA SER A 56 15.17 0.60 -2.12
C SER A 56 15.19 0.32 -0.61
N ASN A 57 14.13 -0.34 -0.09
CA ASN A 57 14.06 -0.78 1.29
C ASN A 57 13.93 -2.30 1.35
N THR A 58 14.91 -2.97 1.98
CA THR A 58 14.97 -4.43 2.14
C THR A 58 13.73 -5.00 2.84
N SER A 59 13.04 -4.22 3.68
CA SER A 59 11.81 -4.65 4.37
C SER A 59 10.65 -4.93 3.42
N PHE A 60 10.65 -4.32 2.24
CA PHE A 60 9.60 -4.45 1.22
C PHE A 60 10.06 -5.24 0.00
N ASP A 61 11.29 -5.77 0.03
CA ASP A 61 11.86 -6.47 -1.10
C ASP A 61 11.06 -7.74 -1.43
N GLY A 62 10.76 -7.93 -2.71
CA GLY A 62 9.85 -8.97 -3.19
C GLY A 62 8.37 -8.87 -2.77
N ARG A 63 8.00 -7.99 -1.82
CA ARG A 63 6.61 -7.85 -1.34
C ARG A 63 5.87 -6.68 -1.97
N ALA A 64 6.57 -5.63 -2.37
CA ALA A 64 5.99 -4.44 -2.97
C ALA A 64 5.95 -4.56 -4.51
N ASN A 65 4.81 -4.27 -5.12
CA ASN A 65 4.66 -4.22 -6.57
C ASN A 65 3.70 -3.12 -7.00
N PHE A 66 4.08 -2.29 -7.97
CA PHE A 66 3.23 -1.21 -8.45
C PHE A 66 2.42 -1.61 -9.67
N HIS A 67 1.12 -1.29 -9.67
CA HIS A 67 0.20 -1.60 -10.76
C HIS A 67 -0.28 -0.32 -11.47
N PRO A 68 0.50 0.22 -12.43
CA PRO A 68 0.19 1.48 -13.11
C PRO A 68 -1.02 1.40 -14.04
N ARG A 69 -1.34 0.20 -14.57
CA ARG A 69 -2.44 -0.01 -15.53
C ARG A 69 -3.81 -0.24 -14.87
N ARG A 70 -3.89 -0.19 -13.54
CA ARG A 70 -5.15 -0.33 -12.79
C ARG A 70 -5.77 1.05 -12.59
N THR A 71 -7.09 1.09 -12.38
CA THR A 71 -7.85 2.34 -12.18
C THR A 71 -8.63 2.26 -10.86
N PRO A 72 -8.22 2.99 -9.80
CA PRO A 72 -6.98 3.77 -9.72
C PRO A 72 -5.74 2.88 -9.70
N ALA A 73 -4.57 3.44 -10.05
CA ALA A 73 -3.31 2.72 -9.89
C ALA A 73 -3.02 2.53 -8.40
N TYR A 74 -2.29 1.48 -8.04
CA TYR A 74 -1.99 1.21 -6.63
C TYR A 74 -0.65 0.51 -6.43
N LEU A 75 -0.06 0.72 -5.26
CA LEU A 75 1.03 -0.11 -4.75
C LEU A 75 0.43 -1.29 -3.98
N GLU A 76 0.76 -2.49 -4.43
CA GLU A 76 0.50 -3.73 -3.73
C GLU A 76 1.60 -3.97 -2.69
N ILE A 77 1.22 -4.33 -1.46
CA ILE A 77 2.14 -4.86 -0.44
C ILE A 77 1.61 -6.24 -0.04
N ARG A 78 2.32 -7.30 -0.44
CA ARG A 78 1.99 -8.69 -0.12
C ARG A 78 2.48 -9.06 1.28
N GLN A 79 1.79 -10.02 1.90
CA GLN A 79 2.14 -10.55 3.23
C GLN A 79 2.35 -9.41 4.25
N THR A 80 1.33 -8.58 4.42
CA THR A 80 1.36 -7.41 5.29
C THR A 80 1.70 -7.78 6.73
N LYS A 81 2.59 -7.00 7.34
CA LYS A 81 3.02 -7.14 8.74
C LYS A 81 2.45 -6.00 9.56
N SER A 82 2.30 -6.17 10.86
CA SER A 82 1.86 -5.08 11.76
C SER A 82 2.74 -3.83 11.63
N SER A 83 4.04 -4.01 11.38
CA SER A 83 5.01 -2.95 11.13
C SER A 83 4.84 -2.24 9.79
N ASP A 84 4.05 -2.77 8.85
CA ASP A 84 3.74 -2.09 7.58
C ASP A 84 2.71 -0.96 7.79
N SER A 85 1.95 -0.95 8.89
CA SER A 85 1.04 0.15 9.22
C SER A 85 1.75 1.51 9.20
N GLY A 86 1.05 2.55 8.75
CA GLY A 86 1.55 3.92 8.73
C GLY A 86 1.08 4.75 7.54
N VAL A 87 1.56 6.00 7.47
CA VAL A 87 1.31 6.90 6.35
C VAL A 87 2.28 6.60 5.21
N TYR A 88 1.77 6.48 4.01
CA TYR A 88 2.53 6.36 2.77
C TYR A 88 2.31 7.59 1.91
N ARG A 89 3.35 8.01 1.19
CA ARG A 89 3.28 9.12 0.23
C ARG A 89 3.64 8.62 -1.16
N CYS A 90 2.70 8.71 -2.09
CA CYS A 90 2.93 8.53 -3.51
C CYS A 90 3.27 9.89 -4.13
N ARG A 91 4.46 10.03 -4.70
CA ARG A 91 4.86 11.15 -5.55
C ARG A 91 4.79 10.72 -7.00
N VAL A 92 4.08 11.47 -7.83
CA VAL A 92 3.95 11.24 -9.27
C VAL A 92 4.49 12.45 -9.99
N ASP A 93 5.54 12.25 -10.79
CA ASP A 93 6.03 13.27 -11.71
C ASP A 93 5.44 13.00 -13.10
N PHE A 94 4.92 14.05 -13.72
CA PHE A 94 4.32 14.01 -15.05
C PHE A 94 5.27 14.61 -16.08
N HIS A 95 4.98 14.41 -17.35
CA HIS A 95 5.75 15.03 -18.41
C HIS A 95 5.47 16.54 -18.53
N LYS A 96 4.20 16.94 -18.44
CA LYS A 96 3.76 18.34 -18.56
C LYS A 96 3.16 18.89 -17.26
N SER A 97 2.39 18.08 -16.55
CA SER A 97 1.72 18.53 -15.33
C SER A 97 2.67 18.69 -14.16
N PRO A 98 2.32 19.53 -13.16
CA PRO A 98 3.07 19.60 -11.93
C PRO A 98 3.07 18.25 -11.19
N THR A 99 4.13 18.00 -10.42
CA THR A 99 4.23 16.83 -9.53
C THR A 99 3.04 16.76 -8.57
N ARG A 100 2.44 15.58 -8.46
CA ARG A 100 1.36 15.30 -7.50
C ARG A 100 1.87 14.45 -6.34
N ASN A 101 1.46 14.80 -5.12
CA ASN A 101 1.72 14.01 -3.92
C ASN A 101 0.39 13.55 -3.30
N THR A 102 0.22 12.25 -3.14
CA THR A 102 -0.95 11.64 -2.47
C THR A 102 -0.50 10.96 -1.20
N ARG A 103 -1.20 11.19 -0.08
CA ARG A 103 -0.95 10.49 1.19
C ARG A 103 -2.02 9.44 1.44
N VAL A 104 -1.61 8.23 1.84
CA VAL A 104 -2.50 7.12 2.15
C VAL A 104 -2.11 6.53 3.49
N GLN A 105 -3.04 6.47 4.44
CA GLN A 105 -2.87 5.74 5.69
C GLN A 105 -3.17 4.25 5.45
N LEU A 106 -2.21 3.37 5.75
CA LEU A 106 -2.42 1.92 5.82
C LEU A 106 -2.63 1.50 7.27
N SER A 107 -3.73 0.80 7.54
CA SER A 107 -4.01 0.10 8.80
C SER A 107 -3.90 -1.40 8.59
N VAL A 108 -2.97 -2.05 9.31
CA VAL A 108 -2.86 -3.52 9.29
C VAL A 108 -3.60 -4.10 10.50
N ILE A 109 -4.69 -4.80 10.22
CA ILE A 109 -5.57 -5.42 11.20
C ILE A 109 -4.97 -6.77 11.63
N ILE A 110 -4.78 -6.94 12.93
CA ILE A 110 -4.29 -8.19 13.52
C ILE A 110 -5.51 -8.98 13.99
N PRO A 111 -5.81 -10.15 13.40
CA PRO A 111 -6.93 -10.97 13.84
C PRO A 111 -6.68 -11.53 15.25
N PRO A 112 -7.71 -11.68 16.09
CA PRO A 112 -7.55 -12.25 17.42
C PRO A 112 -7.17 -13.73 17.34
N GLU A 113 -6.27 -14.18 18.22
CA GLU A 113 -5.77 -15.57 18.22
C GLU A 113 -6.78 -16.57 18.78
N LYS A 114 -7.61 -16.18 19.76
CA LYS A 114 -8.61 -17.06 20.39
C LYS A 114 -9.79 -16.26 20.90
N LEU A 115 -11.00 -16.68 20.50
CA LEU A 115 -12.24 -16.22 21.11
C LEU A 115 -12.47 -17.00 22.41
N GLN A 116 -12.65 -16.29 23.52
CA GLN A 116 -13.05 -16.88 24.80
C GLN A 116 -14.36 -16.25 25.24
N ILE A 117 -15.38 -17.07 25.44
CA ILE A 117 -16.62 -16.63 26.08
C ILE A 117 -16.50 -16.93 27.56
N VAL A 118 -16.72 -15.91 28.37
CA VAL A 118 -16.71 -16.00 29.83
C VAL A 118 -18.10 -15.67 30.37
N ASP A 119 -18.49 -16.33 31.45
CA ASP A 119 -19.71 -15.98 32.19
C ASP A 119 -19.51 -14.72 33.06
N ALA A 120 -20.55 -14.33 33.81
CA ALA A 120 -20.51 -13.15 34.69
C ALA A 120 -19.48 -13.25 35.84
N THR A 121 -18.96 -14.45 36.12
CA THR A 121 -17.94 -14.67 37.16
C THR A 121 -16.52 -14.85 36.56
N GLY A 122 -16.38 -14.78 35.24
CA GLY A 122 -15.10 -14.87 34.53
C GLY A 122 -14.69 -16.29 34.14
N HIS A 123 -15.55 -17.29 34.32
CA HIS A 123 -15.27 -18.67 33.95
C HIS A 123 -15.49 -18.90 32.45
N SER A 124 -14.51 -19.50 31.78
CA SER A 124 -14.59 -19.83 30.36
C SER A 124 -15.67 -20.87 30.09
N ILE A 125 -16.57 -20.58 29.14
CA ILE A 125 -17.64 -21.47 28.68
C ILE A 125 -17.18 -22.20 27.39
N PRO A 126 -16.86 -23.49 27.44
CA PRO A 126 -16.26 -24.21 26.31
C PRO A 126 -17.25 -24.64 25.22
N HIS A 127 -18.56 -24.73 25.52
CA HIS A 127 -19.59 -25.16 24.57
C HIS A 127 -20.70 -24.10 24.48
N TYR A 128 -20.56 -23.16 23.57
CA TYR A 128 -21.59 -22.19 23.25
C TYR A 128 -22.04 -22.37 21.79
N ILE A 129 -23.33 -22.20 21.52
CA ILE A 129 -23.88 -22.11 20.17
C ILE A 129 -24.24 -20.65 19.94
N LEU A 130 -23.56 -19.98 19.00
CA LEU A 130 -23.99 -18.67 18.51
C LEU A 130 -25.08 -18.92 17.48
N GLY A 131 -26.31 -18.55 17.82
CA GLY A 131 -27.48 -18.57 16.94
C GLY A 131 -27.78 -17.18 16.40
#